data_AF-A0A258SKQ3-F1
#
_entry.id   AF-A0A258SKQ3-F1
#
_cell.length_a   1.000
_cell.length_b   1.000
_cell.length_c   1.000
_cell.angle_alpha   90.00
_cell.angle_beta   90.00
_cell.angle_gamma   90.00
#
_symmetry.space_group_name_H-M   'P 1'
#
loop_
_entity.id
_entity.type
_entity.pdbx_description
1 polymer ?
#
loop_
_entity_poly.entity_id
_entity_poly.type
_entity_poly.pdbx_seq_one_letter_code
_entity_poly.pdbx_strand_id
1 'polypeptide(L)' 'VFFDPNTTPHHHLYEVDSGKLSDIDAGHVRITGLPPLPDNMVTEGIDLIVRVRRKS' A
#
# COMPACT_ATOMS: atom_id res chain seq x y z
N VAL A 1 -3.15 -2.48 14.05
CA VAL A 1 -1.82 -1.83 14.03
C VAL A 1 -0.83 -2.87 13.56
N PHE A 2 -0.09 -2.60 12.49
CA PHE A 2 0.98 -3.48 12.00
C PHE A 2 2.32 -2.83 12.31
N PHE A 3 3.32 -3.63 12.67
CA PHE A 3 4.70 -3.16 12.83
C PHE A 3 5.49 -3.64 11.62
N ASP A 4 6.13 -2.70 10.94
CA ASP A 4 6.91 -2.95 9.74
C ASP A 4 8.37 -2.53 10.00
N PRO A 5 9.31 -3.48 10.12
CA PRO A 5 10.73 -3.18 10.31
C PRO A 5 11.45 -2.85 8.99
N ASN A 6 10.80 -3.03 7.84
CA ASN A 6 11.41 -2.79 6.54
C ASN A 6 11.37 -1.29 6.22
N THR A 7 12.54 -0.67 6.10
CA THR A 7 12.68 0.77 5.81
C THR A 7 12.91 1.05 4.32
N THR A 8 12.99 0.01 3.49
CA THR A 8 13.11 0.18 2.04
C THR A 8 11.77 0.59 1.43
N PRO A 9 11.72 1.31 0.30
CA PRO A 9 10.45 1.59 -0.37
C PRO A 9 9.75 0.30 -0.79
N HIS A 10 8.58 0.03 -0.22
CA HIS A 10 7.73 -1.12 -0.54
C HIS A 10 6.27 -0.82 -0.18
N HIS A 11 5.36 -1.71 -0.57
CA HIS A 11 3.94 -1.65 -0.19
C HIS A 11 3.53 -2.95 0.49
N HIS A 12 2.31 -3.01 1.02
CA HIS A 12 1.84 -4.20 1.74
C HIS A 12 0.65 -4.88 1.09
N LEU A 13 0.69 -6.22 1.10
CA LEU A 13 -0.45 -7.09 0.93
C LEU A 13 -0.86 -7.65 2.29
N TYR A 14 -2.11 -7.47 2.67
CA TYR A 14 -2.69 -7.99 3.91
C TYR A 14 -3.74 -9.06 3.59
N GLU A 15 -3.47 -10.31 3.96
CA GLU A 15 -4.45 -11.40 3.87
C GLU A 15 -5.28 -11.45 5.15
N VAL A 16 -6.56 -11.11 5.03
CA VAL A 16 -7.44 -10.82 6.16
C VAL A 16 -7.74 -12.07 6.99
N ASP A 17 -7.80 -13.24 6.36
CA ASP A 17 -8.22 -14.49 7.01
C ASP A 17 -7.16 -15.03 7.98
N SER A 18 -5.87 -14.92 7.63
CA SER A 18 -4.73 -15.34 8.47
C SER A 18 -4.08 -14.19 9.24
N GLY A 19 -4.37 -12.94 8.86
CA GLY A 19 -3.70 -11.77 9.42
C GLY A 19 -2.27 -11.58 8.93
N LYS A 20 -1.84 -12.30 7.89
CA LYS A 20 -0.48 -12.19 7.34
C LYS A 20 -0.30 -10.91 6.54
N LEU A 21 0.80 -10.19 6.83
CA LEU A 21 1.32 -9.10 6.01
C LEU A 21 2.46 -9.62 5.12
N SER A 22 2.56 -9.11 3.90
CA SER A 22 3.64 -9.45 2.97
C SER A 22 4.02 -8.25 2.14
N ASP A 23 5.30 -8.14 1.83
CA ASP A 23 5.83 -7.01 1.07
C ASP A 23 5.51 -7.15 -0.42
N ILE A 24 5.19 -6.02 -1.03
CA ILE A 24 5.09 -5.83 -2.47
C ILE A 24 6.24 -4.91 -2.86
N ASP A 25 7.07 -5.34 -3.79
CA ASP A 25 8.11 -4.48 -4.37
C ASP A 25 7.49 -3.20 -4.95
N ALA A 26 8.03 -2.04 -4.56
CA ALA A 26 7.53 -0.74 -5.02
C ALA A 26 7.58 -0.59 -6.55
N GLY A 27 8.56 -1.20 -7.23
CA GLY A 27 8.69 -1.18 -8.69
C GLY A 27 7.58 -1.93 -9.43
N HIS A 28 6.83 -2.80 -8.74
CA HIS A 28 5.70 -3.53 -9.32
C HIS A 28 4.36 -2.79 -9.20
N VAL A 29 4.31 -1.65 -8.51
CA VAL A 29 3.07 -0.91 -8.29
C VAL A 29 3.06 0.35 -9.16
N ARG A 30 2.04 0.43 -10.02
CA ARG A 30 1.73 1.66 -10.76
C ARG A 30 0.34 2.15 -10.35
N ILE A 31 0.30 3.28 -9.66
CA ILE A 31 -0.95 3.97 -9.31
C ILE A 31 -1.26 4.97 -10.42
N THR A 32 -2.49 4.95 -10.93
CA THR A 32 -2.98 5.90 -11.95
C THR A 32 -4.34 6.42 -11.55
N GLY A 33 -4.70 7.63 -12.03
CA GLY A 33 -6.03 8.20 -11.81
C GLY A 33 -6.26 8.79 -10.41
N LEU A 34 -5.21 9.23 -9.72
CA LEU A 34 -5.39 10.02 -8.50
C LEU A 34 -6.11 11.33 -8.82
N PRO A 35 -7.01 11.80 -7.94
CA PRO A 35 -7.66 13.09 -8.12
C PRO A 35 -6.63 14.23 -8.14
N PRO A 36 -6.94 15.36 -8.77
CA PRO A 36 -6.08 16.53 -8.67
C PRO A 36 -5.96 16.97 -7.21
N LEU A 37 -4.76 17.41 -6.84
CA LEU A 37 -4.55 18.02 -5.54
C LEU A 37 -5.25 19.39 -5.48
N PRO A 38 -5.71 19.83 -4.30
CA PRO A 38 -6.09 21.22 -4.08
C PRO A 38 -4.94 22.18 -4.46
N ASP A 39 -5.28 23.41 -4.87
CA ASP A 39 -4.36 24.40 -5.46
C ASP A 39 -3.11 24.72 -4.61
N ASN A 40 -3.12 24.43 -3.32
CA ASN A 40 -2.06 24.73 -2.37
C ASN A 40 -1.42 23.47 -1.74
N MET A 41 -1.55 22.30 -2.37
CA MET A 41 -1.03 21.03 -1.85
C MET A 41 -0.04 20.37 -2.81
N VAL A 42 0.93 19.66 -2.23
CA VAL A 42 1.87 18.78 -2.91
C VAL A 42 1.77 17.39 -2.32
N THR A 43 2.05 16.37 -3.13
CA THR A 43 2.10 14.98 -2.63
C THR A 43 3.36 14.80 -1.78
N GLU A 44 3.18 14.51 -0.49
CA GLU A 44 4.28 14.11 0.40
C GLU A 44 4.58 12.61 0.29
N GLY A 45 3.55 11.78 0.15
CA GLY A 45 3.67 10.33 0.00
C GLY A 45 2.32 9.67 -0.28
N ILE A 46 2.35 8.37 -0.58
CA ILE A 46 1.15 7.55 -0.74
C ILE A 46 1.39 6.24 0.03
N ASP A 47 0.58 6.00 1.05
CA ASP A 47 0.54 4.73 1.75
C ASP A 47 -0.48 3.79 1.10
N LEU A 48 -0.01 2.64 0.60
CA LEU A 48 -0.84 1.64 -0.06
C LEU A 48 -0.86 0.32 0.72
N ILE A 49 -2.06 -0.13 1.08
CA ILE A 49 -2.30 -1.48 1.64
C ILE A 49 -3.36 -2.17 0.79
N VAL A 50 -2.99 -3.29 0.17
CA VAL A 50 -3.93 -4.15 -0.57
C VAL A 50 -4.48 -5.21 0.37
N ARG A 51 -5.78 -5.15 0.67
CA ARG A 51 -6.47 -6.16 1.49
C ARG A 51 -7.06 -7.25 0.61
N VAL A 52 -6.70 -8.49 0.87
CA VAL A 52 -7.21 -9.67 0.15
C VAL A 52 -7.84 -10.66 1.11
N ARG A 53 -8.78 -11.47 0.60
CA ARG A 53 -9.39 -12.60 1.28
C ARG A 53 -9.48 -13.77 0.33
N ARG A 54 -9.60 -14.99 0.85
CA ARG A 54 -9.80 -16.17 -0.01
C ARG A 54 -11.13 -16.08 -0.75
N LYS A 55 -11.12 -16.52 -2.00
CA LYS A 55 -12.36 -16.71 -2.76
C LYS A 55 -13.10 -17.90 -2.13
N SER A 56 -14.39 -17.72 -1.93
CA SER A 56 -15.34 -18.78 -1.55
C SER A 56 -15.69 -19.65 -2.75
#